data_AF-A0A4V5RML6-F1
#
_entry.id   AF-A0A4V5RML6-F1
#
_cell.length_a   1.000
_cell.length_b   1.000
_cell.length_c   1.000
_cell.angle_alpha   90.00
_cell.angle_beta   90.00
_cell.angle_gamma   90.00
#
_symmetry.space_group_name_H-M   'P 1'
#
loop_
_entity.id
_entity.type
_entity.pdbx_description
1 polymer ?
#
loop_
_entity_poly.entity_id
_entity_poly.type
_entity_poly.pdbx_seq_one_letter_code
_entity_poly.pdbx_strand_id
1 'polypeptide(L)'
;MWDSENSVYVKGQKTVDQSDDYDENDSASIGAEFQVLEDLSLGGEYTDGDRGQVAEATVTYDVSDDHSTYVTYVDDNYEGQNNVIVGQRADLTSSVDFYQENQ
;
A
#
# COMPACT_ATOMS: atom_id res chain seq x y z
N MET A 1 -7.25 5.78 -23.63
CA MET A 1 -6.50 6.53 -22.60
C MET A 1 -6.93 5.91 -21.30
N TRP A 2 -6.01 5.27 -20.58
CA TRP A 2 -6.20 4.16 -19.62
C TRP A 2 -6.06 2.80 -20.30
N ASP A 3 -4.81 2.41 -20.54
CA ASP A 3 -4.46 0.99 -20.62
C ASP A 3 -4.60 0.40 -19.20
N SER A 4 -5.04 -0.85 -19.07
CA SER A 4 -5.26 -1.55 -17.79
C SER A 4 -4.03 -1.63 -16.87
N GLU A 5 -2.89 -1.13 -17.34
CA GLU A 5 -1.56 -1.19 -16.75
C GLU A 5 -1.28 -0.05 -15.74
N ASN A 6 -2.15 0.97 -15.70
CA ASN A 6 -2.02 2.09 -14.77
C ASN A 6 -3.34 2.30 -14.02
N SER A 7 -3.25 2.46 -12.70
CA SER A 7 -4.41 2.65 -11.85
C SER A 7 -4.28 3.89 -10.97
N VAL A 8 -5.41 4.54 -10.70
CA VAL A 8 -5.52 5.61 -9.70
C VAL A 8 -6.72 5.27 -8.85
N TYR A 9 -6.56 5.36 -7.53
CA TYR A 9 -7.59 5.00 -6.58
C TYR A 9 -7.63 5.98 -5.41
N VAL A 10 -8.75 5.96 -4.70
CA VAL A 10 -8.93 6.69 -3.45
C VAL A 10 -9.47 5.75 -2.39
N LYS A 11 -8.98 5.88 -1.16
CA LYS A 11 -9.47 5.13 0.01
C LYS A 11 -10.01 6.13 1.02
N GLY A 12 -11.04 5.72 1.76
CA GLY A 12 -11.59 6.51 2.86
C GLY A 12 -11.91 5.59 4.01
N GLN A 13 -11.42 5.93 5.20
CA GLN A 13 -11.72 5.25 6.44
C GLN A 13 -12.53 6.18 7.33
N LYS A 14 -13.55 5.60 7.99
CA LYS A 14 -14.34 6.31 8.99
C LYS A 14 -14.67 5.40 10.16
N THR A 15 -14.53 5.95 11.35
CA THR A 15 -14.88 5.34 12.62
C THR A 15 -16.40 5.26 12.74
N VAL A 16 -16.92 4.06 12.98
CA VAL A 16 -18.37 3.82 13.10
C VAL A 16 -18.87 3.99 14.54
N ASP A 17 -18.03 3.68 15.52
CA ASP A 17 -18.34 3.75 16.95
C ASP A 17 -17.06 4.15 17.71
N GLN A 18 -17.19 5.02 18.72
CA GLN A 18 -16.10 5.47 19.58
C GLN A 18 -16.45 5.25 21.06
N SER A 19 -15.44 4.98 21.88
CA SER A 19 -15.55 4.84 23.33
C SER A 19 -14.42 5.63 24.00
N ASP A 20 -14.54 5.93 25.30
CA ASP A 20 -13.56 6.77 26.03
C ASP A 20 -12.10 6.26 25.95
N ASP A 21 -11.90 4.97 25.64
CA ASP A 21 -10.58 4.34 25.50
C ASP A 21 -10.02 4.37 24.05
N TYR A 22 -10.82 4.78 23.07
CA TYR A 22 -10.44 4.76 21.64
C TYR A 22 -10.88 6.04 20.93
N ASP A 23 -9.89 6.86 20.61
CA ASP A 23 -10.08 8.04 19.75
C ASP A 23 -10.50 7.64 18.33
N GLU A 24 -11.18 8.59 17.67
CA GLU A 24 -11.54 8.51 16.26
C GLU A 24 -10.29 8.31 15.38
N ASN A 25 -10.44 7.54 14.31
CA ASN A 25 -9.41 7.28 13.32
C ASN A 25 -10.01 7.39 11.91
N ASP A 26 -10.34 8.62 11.52
CA ASP A 26 -10.82 8.91 10.18
C ASP A 26 -9.64 9.29 9.28
N SER A 27 -9.65 8.82 8.02
CA SER A 27 -8.59 9.12 7.06
C SER A 27 -9.07 9.08 5.61
N ALA A 28 -8.33 9.75 4.74
CA ALA A 28 -8.49 9.69 3.30
C ALA A 28 -7.13 9.49 2.62
N SER A 29 -7.12 8.64 1.60
CA SER A 29 -5.90 8.32 0.85
C SER A 29 -6.14 8.50 -0.64
N ILE A 30 -5.11 8.93 -1.34
CA ILE A 30 -5.01 8.90 -2.79
C ILE A 30 -3.77 8.11 -3.19
N GLY A 31 -3.94 7.18 -4.12
CA GLY A 31 -2.85 6.36 -4.61
C GLY A 31 -2.89 6.16 -6.11
N ALA A 32 -1.74 5.82 -6.66
CA ALA A 32 -1.58 5.47 -8.04
C ALA A 32 -0.53 4.37 -8.21
N GLU A 33 -0.74 3.51 -9.20
CA GLU A 33 0.18 2.46 -9.60
C GLU A 33 0.44 2.57 -11.11
N PHE A 34 1.70 2.44 -11.49
CA PHE A 34 2.15 2.54 -12.87
C PHE A 34 3.03 1.35 -13.21
N GLN A 35 2.68 0.62 -14.26
CA GLN A 35 3.57 -0.37 -14.85
C GLN A 35 4.67 0.35 -15.65
N VAL A 36 5.93 0.14 -15.26
CA VAL A 36 7.10 0.76 -15.88
C VAL A 36 7.72 -0.17 -16.92
N LEU A 37 7.75 -1.46 -16.61
CA LEU A 37 8.17 -2.56 -17.49
C LEU A 37 7.15 -3.70 -17.35
N GLU A 38 7.22 -4.70 -18.22
CA GLU A 38 6.32 -5.86 -18.19
C GLU A 38 6.27 -6.52 -16.79
N ASP A 39 7.42 -6.63 -16.12
CA ASP A 39 7.55 -7.26 -14.81
C ASP A 39 7.81 -6.27 -13.65
N LEU A 40 7.71 -4.95 -13.89
CA LEU A 40 8.06 -3.92 -12.89
C LEU A 40 6.97 -2.86 -12.79
N SER A 41 6.43 -2.67 -11.58
CA SER A 41 5.49 -1.61 -11.26
C SER A 41 5.99 -0.71 -10.14
N LEU A 42 5.56 0.56 -10.19
CA LEU A 42 5.80 1.57 -9.17
C LEU A 42 4.46 2.06 -8.63
N GLY A 43 4.34 2.07 -7.30
CA GLY A 43 3.18 2.57 -6.59
C GLY A 43 3.55 3.75 -5.69
N GLY A 44 2.59 4.65 -5.50
CA GLY A 44 2.68 5.68 -4.47
C GLY A 44 1.32 5.93 -3.85
N GLU A 45 1.29 6.09 -2.54
CA GLU A 45 0.07 6.44 -1.79
C GLU A 45 0.38 7.58 -0.81
N TYR A 46 -0.57 8.49 -0.68
CA TYR A 46 -0.55 9.52 0.35
C TYR A 46 -1.86 9.48 1.13
N THR A 47 -1.74 9.40 2.45
CA THR A 47 -2.85 9.34 3.40
C THR A 47 -2.78 10.52 4.35
N ASP A 48 -3.92 11.15 4.60
CA ASP A 48 -4.11 12.20 5.61
C ASP A 48 -5.31 11.84 6.49
N GLY A 49 -5.16 12.01 7.80
CA GLY A 49 -6.22 11.69 8.76
C GLY A 49 -5.89 12.11 10.18
N ASP A 50 -6.73 11.66 11.13
CA ASP A 50 -6.61 12.02 12.55
C ASP A 50 -5.28 11.54 13.17
N ARG A 51 -4.71 10.47 12.61
CA ARG A 51 -3.40 9.92 12.97
C ARG A 51 -2.27 10.42 12.08
N GLY A 52 -2.36 11.67 11.63
CA GLY A 52 -1.33 12.35 10.85
C GLY A 52 -1.27 11.92 9.39
N GLN A 53 -0.10 12.09 8.79
CA GLN A 53 0.13 11.85 7.37
C GLN A 53 1.14 10.73 7.15
N VAL A 54 0.82 9.89 6.17
CA VAL A 54 1.67 8.80 5.72
C VAL A 54 1.86 8.91 4.22
N ALA A 55 3.11 8.84 3.77
CA ALA A 55 3.45 8.73 2.36
C ALA A 55 4.18 7.42 2.11
N GLU A 56 3.74 6.67 1.11
CA GLU A 56 4.30 5.38 0.73
C GLU A 56 4.81 5.42 -0.70
N ALA A 57 5.95 4.76 -0.93
CA ALA A 57 6.48 4.49 -2.26
C ALA A 57 6.83 3.01 -2.36
N THR A 58 6.22 2.33 -3.32
CA THR A 58 6.34 0.88 -3.51
C THR A 58 6.98 0.58 -4.85
N VAL A 59 7.90 -0.37 -4.86
CA VAL A 59 8.43 -1.00 -6.07
C VAL A 59 8.06 -2.46 -6.01
N THR A 60 7.40 -2.96 -7.05
CA THR A 60 7.04 -4.38 -7.18
C THR A 60 7.71 -4.95 -8.42
N TYR A 61 8.32 -6.12 -8.26
CA TYR A 61 8.91 -6.91 -9.33
C TYR A 61 8.26 -8.29 -9.39
N ASP A 62 7.66 -8.61 -10.53
CA ASP A 62 7.06 -9.90 -10.82
C ASP A 62 8.16 -10.89 -11.20
N VAL A 63 8.44 -11.86 -10.33
CA VAL A 63 9.47 -12.89 -10.55
C VAL A 63 8.96 -13.99 -11.49
N SER A 64 7.66 -14.29 -11.39
CA SER A 64 6.88 -15.15 -12.28
C SER A 64 5.44 -14.63 -12.34
N ASP A 65 4.60 -15.22 -13.20
CA ASP A 65 3.17 -14.91 -13.29
C ASP A 65 2.40 -15.08 -11.96
N ASP A 66 2.98 -15.80 -10.99
CA ASP A 66 2.38 -16.22 -9.73
C ASP A 66 3.24 -15.86 -8.49
N HIS A 67 4.37 -15.17 -8.67
CA HIS A 67 5.25 -14.77 -7.57
C HIS A 67 5.81 -13.38 -7.80
N SER A 68 5.64 -12.49 -6.82
CA SER A 68 6.18 -11.14 -6.87
C SER A 68 6.91 -10.79 -5.58
N THR A 69 7.83 -9.85 -5.70
CA THR A 69 8.59 -9.28 -4.58
C THR A 69 8.42 -7.78 -4.59
N TYR A 70 8.27 -7.19 -3.41
CA TYR A 70 8.07 -5.75 -3.30
C TYR A 70 8.87 -5.15 -2.16
N VAL A 71 9.20 -3.87 -2.34
CA VAL A 71 9.81 -3.02 -1.33
C VAL A 71 8.98 -1.76 -1.21
N THR A 72 8.55 -1.45 0.01
CA THR A 72 7.79 -0.24 0.33
C THR A 72 8.59 0.61 1.29
N TYR A 73 8.81 1.87 0.93
CA TYR A 73 9.27 2.89 1.86
C TYR A 73 8.05 3.65 2.41
N VAL A 74 7.99 3.78 3.73
CA VAL A 74 6.94 4.49 4.45
C VAL A 74 7.55 5.68 5.17
N ASP A 75 7.04 6.88 4.89
CA ASP A 75 7.30 8.11 5.61
C ASP A 75 6.08 8.42 6.48
N ASP A 76 6.17 8.14 7.77
CA ASP A 76 5.10 8.40 8.75
C ASP A 76 5.51 9.56 9.66
N ASN A 77 4.78 10.67 9.54
CA ASN A 77 5.08 11.88 10.29
C ASN A 77 4.35 11.99 11.63
N TYR A 78 3.40 11.10 11.90
CA TYR A 78 2.68 11.04 13.17
C TYR A 78 3.57 10.45 14.25
N GLU A 79 4.20 9.33 13.95
CA GLU A 79 5.18 8.72 14.84
C GLU A 79 6.61 9.26 14.61
N GLY A 80 6.85 9.96 13.50
CA GLY A 80 8.17 10.48 13.12
C GLY A 80 9.16 9.35 12.81
N GLN A 81 8.65 8.21 12.37
CA GLN A 81 9.40 6.99 12.11
C GLN A 81 9.27 6.63 10.63
N ASN A 82 10.42 6.37 10.00
CA ASN A 82 10.44 5.90 8.62
C ASN A 82 10.61 4.38 8.65
N ASN A 83 9.87 3.67 7.80
CA ASN A 83 9.91 2.22 7.74
C ASN A 83 10.24 1.72 6.33
N VAL A 84 10.90 0.57 6.25
CA VAL A 84 11.13 -0.14 4.98
C VAL A 84 10.56 -1.53 5.13
N ILE A 85 9.53 -1.81 4.34
CA ILE A 85 8.88 -3.12 4.29
C ILE A 85 9.44 -3.87 3.09
N VAL A 86 9.88 -5.10 3.31
CA VAL A 86 10.29 -6.01 2.24
C VAL A 86 9.40 -7.23 2.29
N GLY A 87 8.72 -7.51 1.18
CA GLY A 87 7.73 -8.55 1.09
C GLY A 87 7.85 -9.42 -0.14
N GLN A 88 7.29 -10.61 -0.05
CA GLN A 88 7.07 -11.52 -1.18
C GLN A 88 5.63 -11.99 -1.17
N ARG A 89 5.00 -12.03 -2.34
CA ARG A 89 3.66 -12.57 -2.56
C ARG A 89 3.75 -13.78 -3.49
N ALA A 90 3.04 -14.85 -3.15
CA ALA A 90 2.85 -16.00 -4.01
C ALA A 90 1.35 -16.31 -4.15
N ASP A 91 0.85 -16.28 -5.38
CA ASP A 91 -0.54 -16.53 -5.71
C ASP A 91 -0.75 -18.05 -5.83
N LEU A 92 -1.30 -18.69 -4.79
CA LEU A 92 -1.42 -20.15 -4.71
C LEU A 92 -2.58 -20.68 -5.58
N THR A 93 -3.66 -19.90 -5.66
CA THR A 93 -4.84 -20.18 -6.48
C THR A 93 -5.45 -18.85 -6.94
N SER A 94 -6.47 -18.88 -7.79
CA SER A 94 -7.22 -17.68 -8.20
C SER A 94 -7.93 -16.92 -7.06
N SER A 95 -7.83 -17.38 -5.81
CA SER A 95 -8.54 -16.81 -4.66
C SER A 95 -7.76 -16.91 -3.35
N VAL A 96 -6.53 -17.40 -3.39
CA VAL A 96 -5.71 -17.64 -2.20
C VAL A 96 -4.29 -17.25 -2.54
N ASP A 97 -3.77 -16.29 -1.78
CA ASP A 97 -2.41 -15.81 -1.91
C ASP A 97 -1.71 -15.93 -0.56
N PHE A 98 -0.40 -16.13 -0.61
CA PHE A 98 0.47 -16.19 0.55
C PHE A 98 1.43 -15.00 0.53
N TYR A 99 1.62 -14.39 1.69
CA TYR A 99 2.45 -13.20 1.85
C TYR A 99 3.43 -13.41 3.02
N GLN A 100 4.68 -13.01 2.83
CA GLN A 100 5.66 -12.89 3.90
C GLN A 100 6.28 -11.49 3.86
N GLU A 101 6.21 -10.78 4.98
CA GLU A 101 6.70 -9.40 5.12
C GLU A 101 7.71 -9.29 6.27
N ASN A 102 8.73 -8.46 6.08
CA ASN A 102 9.68 -8.06 7.11
C ASN A 102 9.71 -6.54 7.20
N GLN A 103 9.70 -6.03 8.43
CA GLN A 103 9.69 -4.62 8.83
C GLN A 103 10.61 -4.44 10.03
#